data_AF-A0A959KRJ3-F1
#
_entry.id   AF-A0A959KRJ3-F1
#
_cell.length_a   1.000
_cell.length_b   1.000
_cell.length_c   1.000
_cell.angle_alpha   90.00
_cell.angle_beta   90.00
_cell.angle_gamma   90.00
#
_symmetry.space_group_name_H-M   'P 1'
#
loop_
_entity.id
_entity.type
_entity.pdbx_description
1 polymer ?
#
loop_
_entity_poly.entity_id
_entity_poly.type
_entity_poly.pdbx_seq_one_letter_code
_entity_poly.pdbx_strand_id
1 'polypeptide(L)'
;GRTGYAFELTPDEEIVWEYVTPLKNGNPVEQGDTTLVLNDNLTFRMKRYPADFPGFDGKELDPIGYIETNPDTSFCDLLIPTAEVLSEYQLVFAPNPAADQVTIEWKGMPQSQFEVYDLLGRLVTSFKASGGRKYLDTSAWEQGMYFVRIDGKEVRKLMIQRP
;
A
#
# COMPACT_ATOMS: atom_id res chain seq x y z
N GLY A 1 29.80 -0.55 1.05
CA GLY A 1 29.73 -1.09 2.43
C GLY A 1 30.61 -0.42 3.48
N ARG A 2 31.40 0.63 3.16
CA ARG A 2 32.24 1.30 4.18
C ARG A 2 31.50 2.34 5.03
N THR A 3 30.29 2.70 4.61
CA THR A 3 29.46 3.78 5.19
C THR A 3 28.13 3.27 5.73
N GLY A 4 27.94 1.95 5.81
CA GLY A 4 26.72 1.34 6.36
C GLY A 4 25.40 1.67 5.65
N TYR A 5 25.47 2.35 4.53
CA TYR A 5 24.33 2.86 3.79
C TYR A 5 23.80 1.80 2.81
N ALA A 6 22.50 1.56 2.90
CA ALA A 6 21.71 0.67 2.05
C ALA A 6 20.49 1.42 1.52
N PHE A 7 20.03 1.05 0.33
CA PHE A 7 18.87 1.67 -0.31
C PHE A 7 18.16 0.68 -1.23
N GLU A 8 16.89 0.95 -1.54
CA GLU A 8 16.06 0.23 -2.51
C GLU A 8 15.80 1.14 -3.72
N LEU A 9 15.96 0.60 -4.93
CA LEU A 9 15.74 1.30 -6.19
C LEU A 9 14.51 0.76 -6.92
N THR A 10 13.80 1.64 -7.62
CA THR A 10 12.85 1.26 -8.67
C THR A 10 13.58 0.81 -9.94
N PRO A 11 12.89 0.17 -10.90
CA PRO A 11 13.45 -0.08 -12.24
C PRO A 11 13.90 1.19 -12.98
N ASP A 12 13.34 2.34 -12.62
CA ASP A 12 13.67 3.66 -13.19
C ASP A 12 14.81 4.36 -12.43
N GLU A 13 15.52 3.65 -11.55
CA GLU A 13 16.66 4.13 -10.76
C GLU A 13 16.31 5.19 -9.69
N GLU A 14 15.05 5.25 -9.27
CA GLU A 14 14.63 6.13 -8.17
C GLU A 14 14.81 5.45 -6.81
N ILE A 15 15.36 6.18 -5.83
CA ILE A 15 15.49 5.69 -4.46
C ILE A 15 14.12 5.77 -3.76
N VAL A 16 13.61 4.63 -3.30
CA VAL A 16 12.31 4.54 -2.59
C VAL A 16 12.44 4.17 -1.12
N TRP A 17 13.63 3.74 -0.69
CA TRP A 17 13.93 3.44 0.70
C TRP A 17 15.42 3.58 0.95
N GLU A 18 15.78 4.05 2.15
CA GLU A 18 17.15 4.28 2.58
C GLU A 18 17.31 3.84 4.03
N TYR A 19 18.50 3.34 4.36
CA TYR A 19 18.86 2.97 5.72
C TYR A 19 20.36 3.10 5.94
N VAL A 20 20.73 3.67 7.08
CA VAL A 20 22.11 3.74 7.54
C VAL A 20 22.23 2.83 8.76
N THR A 21 23.16 1.88 8.72
CA THR A 21 23.38 0.98 9.85
C THR A 21 23.80 1.78 11.10
N PRO A 22 23.01 1.73 12.19
CA PRO A 22 23.12 2.60 13.36
C PRO A 22 24.12 2.03 14.37
N LEU A 23 25.29 1.68 13.89
CA LEU A 23 26.38 1.13 14.70
C LEU A 23 27.65 1.96 14.49
N LYS A 24 28.23 2.49 15.57
CA LYS A 24 29.54 3.14 15.55
C LYS A 24 30.59 2.21 16.14
N ASN A 25 31.44 1.67 15.28
CA ASN A 25 32.44 0.66 15.63
C ASN A 25 31.83 -0.53 16.39
N GLY A 26 30.64 -0.96 15.94
CA GLY A 26 29.87 -2.07 16.53
C GLY A 26 28.99 -1.69 17.72
N ASN A 27 29.06 -0.47 18.24
CA ASN A 27 28.19 -0.01 19.33
C ASN A 27 26.92 0.65 18.77
N PRO A 28 25.73 0.35 19.31
CA PRO A 28 24.50 1.07 19.00
C PRO A 28 24.66 2.59 19.12
N VAL A 29 24.12 3.31 18.13
CA VAL A 29 23.90 4.75 18.19
C VAL A 29 22.44 5.08 17.89
N GLU A 30 22.09 6.35 17.95
CA GLU A 30 20.74 6.82 17.62
C GLU A 30 20.45 6.64 16.12
N GLN A 31 19.18 6.44 15.79
CA GLN A 31 18.77 6.45 14.39
C GLN A 31 19.05 7.82 13.77
N GLY A 32 19.64 7.85 12.58
CA GLY A 32 19.96 9.09 11.88
C GLY A 32 21.16 9.87 12.45
N ASP A 33 22.02 9.26 13.28
CA ASP A 33 23.25 9.88 13.79
C ASP A 33 24.14 10.39 12.64
N THR A 34 24.24 11.71 12.50
CA THR A 34 25.02 12.38 11.44
C THR A 34 26.53 12.42 11.73
N THR A 35 26.99 11.86 12.85
CA THR A 35 28.41 11.82 13.27
C THR A 35 29.13 10.56 12.82
N LEU A 36 28.44 9.62 12.16
CA LEU A 36 29.04 8.42 11.58
C LEU A 36 29.98 8.80 10.44
N VAL A 37 31.23 8.36 10.52
CA VAL A 37 32.24 8.59 9.48
C VAL A 37 32.64 7.29 8.78
N LEU A 38 33.49 7.42 7.75
CA LEU A 38 33.98 6.28 6.98
C LEU A 38 34.55 5.19 7.89
N ASN A 39 34.08 3.96 7.72
CA ASN A 39 34.41 2.76 8.48
C ASN A 39 33.76 2.60 9.86
N ASP A 40 32.94 3.54 10.36
CA ASP A 40 32.27 3.35 11.65
C ASP A 40 31.21 2.24 11.61
N ASN A 41 30.46 2.16 10.51
CA ASN A 41 29.27 1.31 10.37
C ASN A 41 29.39 0.32 9.20
N LEU A 42 30.51 -0.40 9.11
CA LEU A 42 30.78 -1.34 8.00
C LEU A 42 29.64 -2.34 7.78
N THR A 43 29.01 -2.28 6.60
CA THR A 43 27.90 -3.17 6.21
C THR A 43 28.15 -3.69 4.81
N PHE A 44 28.41 -4.99 4.69
CA PHE A 44 28.83 -5.58 3.42
C PHE A 44 27.66 -5.72 2.43
N ARG A 45 26.56 -6.34 2.88
CA ARG A 45 25.36 -6.59 2.07
C ARG A 45 24.14 -6.66 2.98
N MET A 46 23.06 -6.07 2.50
CA MET A 46 21.72 -6.24 3.05
C MET A 46 20.85 -6.97 2.02
N LYS A 47 19.92 -7.80 2.48
CA LYS A 47 18.89 -8.43 1.65
C LYS A 47 17.56 -8.24 2.35
N ARG A 48 16.60 -7.66 1.65
CA ARG A 48 15.20 -7.63 2.09
C ARG A 48 14.54 -8.95 1.70
N TYR A 49 13.84 -9.56 2.65
CA TYR A 49 12.97 -10.72 2.41
C TYR A 49 11.52 -10.25 2.52
N PRO A 50 10.62 -10.69 1.64
CA PRO A 50 9.20 -10.41 1.80
C PRO A 50 8.67 -11.13 3.05
N ALA A 51 7.57 -10.63 3.62
CA ALA A 51 7.00 -11.17 4.85
C ALA A 51 6.55 -12.64 4.73
N ASP A 52 6.25 -13.09 3.52
CA ASP A 52 5.85 -14.46 3.16
C ASP A 52 7.02 -15.33 2.66
N PHE A 53 8.27 -14.91 2.88
CA PHE A 53 9.43 -15.69 2.45
C PHE A 53 9.40 -17.10 3.07
N PRO A 54 9.37 -18.20 2.29
CA PRO A 54 9.20 -19.56 2.80
C PRO A 54 10.27 -20.00 3.81
N GLY A 55 11.43 -19.33 3.83
CA GLY A 55 12.47 -19.58 4.84
C GLY A 55 12.05 -19.23 6.28
N PHE A 56 10.95 -18.51 6.45
CA PHE A 56 10.38 -18.16 7.76
C PHE A 56 9.36 -19.20 8.27
N ASP A 57 8.97 -20.18 7.45
CA ASP A 57 7.98 -21.18 7.85
C ASP A 57 8.43 -21.98 9.09
N GLY A 58 7.58 -21.99 10.12
CA GLY A 58 7.86 -22.68 11.39
C GLY A 58 9.04 -22.08 12.17
N LYS A 59 9.46 -20.85 11.88
CA LYS A 59 10.44 -20.09 12.67
C LYS A 59 9.73 -19.08 13.55
N GLU A 60 10.18 -18.97 14.79
CA GLU A 60 9.77 -17.91 15.70
C GLU A 60 10.57 -16.65 15.37
N LEU A 61 9.87 -15.57 15.06
CA LEU A 61 10.44 -14.29 14.63
C LEU A 61 10.00 -13.17 15.59
N ASP A 62 10.01 -13.44 16.88
CA ASP A 62 9.69 -12.44 17.89
C ASP A 62 10.73 -11.31 17.87
N PRO A 63 10.30 -10.03 17.91
CA PRO A 63 11.22 -8.92 18.05
C PRO A 63 12.01 -9.04 19.35
N ILE A 64 13.34 -9.06 19.24
CA ILE A 64 14.25 -9.16 20.41
C ILE A 64 14.75 -7.79 20.92
N GLY A 65 14.18 -6.70 20.40
CA GLY A 65 14.58 -5.33 20.71
C GLY A 65 15.12 -4.57 19.49
N TYR A 66 15.54 -3.34 19.74
CA TYR A 66 16.07 -2.44 18.70
C TYR A 66 17.60 -2.53 18.63
N ILE A 67 18.13 -2.29 17.43
CA ILE A 67 19.57 -2.16 17.21
C ILE A 67 20.11 -0.77 17.62
N GLU A 68 19.23 0.24 17.65
CA GLU A 68 19.52 1.64 17.97
C GLU A 68 19.34 1.94 19.47
N THR A 69 20.00 2.99 19.96
CA THR A 69 19.78 3.47 21.34
C THR A 69 18.50 4.27 21.51
N ASN A 70 18.03 4.93 20.44
CA ASN A 70 16.80 5.71 20.41
C ASN A 70 16.05 5.41 19.10
N PRO A 71 15.22 4.36 19.08
CA PRO A 71 14.55 3.93 17.85
C PRO A 71 13.44 4.89 17.46
N ASP A 72 13.36 5.19 16.17
CA ASP A 72 12.20 5.89 15.60
C ASP A 72 11.11 4.88 15.24
N THR A 73 10.08 4.79 16.07
CA THR A 73 8.96 3.85 15.86
C THR A 73 7.87 4.39 14.95
N SER A 74 7.97 5.65 14.50
CA SER A 74 6.95 6.27 13.65
C SER A 74 6.81 5.57 12.29
N PHE A 75 7.84 4.83 11.87
CA PHE A 75 7.90 4.08 10.62
C PHE A 75 7.65 2.57 10.76
N CYS A 76 7.42 2.05 11.98
CA CYS A 76 7.24 0.61 12.19
C CYS A 76 5.98 0.05 11.52
N ASP A 77 4.93 0.86 11.37
CA ASP A 77 3.66 0.47 10.73
C ASP A 77 3.69 0.60 9.19
N LEU A 78 4.78 1.10 8.62
CA LEU A 78 4.95 1.33 7.18
C LEU A 78 5.50 0.11 6.41
N LEU A 79 5.36 -1.09 6.96
CA LEU A 79 5.65 -2.34 6.25
C LEU A 79 4.57 -2.60 5.19
N ILE A 80 4.63 -1.85 4.08
CA ILE A 80 3.83 -2.15 2.90
C ILE A 80 4.37 -3.46 2.32
N PRO A 81 3.53 -4.50 2.12
CA PRO A 81 3.96 -5.72 1.47
C PRO A 81 4.62 -5.39 0.13
N THR A 82 5.71 -6.07 -0.22
CA THR A 82 6.40 -5.92 -1.52
C THR A 82 5.48 -6.15 -2.73
N ALA A 83 4.31 -6.74 -2.50
CA ALA A 83 3.29 -7.05 -3.51
C ALA A 83 2.16 -6.02 -3.61
N GLU A 84 2.04 -5.05 -2.71
CA GLU A 84 1.10 -3.96 -2.86
C GLU A 84 1.73 -2.83 -3.66
N VAL A 85 1.99 -3.14 -4.94
CA VAL A 85 1.90 -2.10 -5.96
C VAL A 85 0.56 -1.43 -5.72
N LEU A 86 0.57 -0.11 -5.50
CA LEU A 86 -0.61 0.73 -5.66
C LEU A 86 -1.07 0.53 -7.10
N SER A 87 -1.85 -0.53 -7.33
CA SER A 87 -2.44 -0.80 -8.62
C SER A 87 -3.46 0.28 -8.79
N GLU A 88 -3.11 1.33 -9.52
CA GLU A 88 -4.06 2.32 -9.97
C GLU A 88 -5.03 1.60 -10.88
N TYR A 89 -6.20 1.22 -10.33
CA TYR A 89 -7.23 0.57 -11.11
C TYR A 89 -7.85 1.53 -12.12
N GLN A 90 -7.47 2.81 -12.10
CA GLN A 90 -7.99 3.86 -12.97
C GLN A 90 -9.53 3.79 -13.02
N LEU A 91 -10.13 3.72 -11.83
CA LEU A 91 -11.56 3.48 -11.68
C LEU A 91 -12.35 4.71 -12.15
N VAL A 92 -13.13 4.55 -13.22
CA VAL A 92 -13.93 5.60 -13.86
C VAL A 92 -15.42 5.26 -13.80
N PHE A 93 -16.25 6.26 -13.54
CA PHE A 93 -17.72 6.15 -13.53
C PHE A 93 -18.33 7.07 -14.59
N ALA A 94 -19.13 6.51 -15.48
CA ALA A 94 -19.81 7.26 -16.53
C ALA A 94 -21.27 6.78 -16.73
N PRO A 95 -22.27 7.69 -16.69
CA PRO A 95 -22.17 9.09 -16.29
C PRO A 95 -21.94 9.23 -14.77
N ASN A 96 -21.41 10.38 -14.36
CA ASN A 96 -21.33 10.78 -12.95
C ASN A 96 -21.56 12.30 -12.86
N PRO A 97 -22.72 12.79 -12.38
CA PRO A 97 -23.78 12.04 -11.69
C PRO A 97 -24.55 11.04 -12.57
N ALA A 98 -24.92 9.90 -12.00
CA ALA A 98 -25.77 8.90 -12.62
C ALA A 98 -27.22 9.04 -12.18
N ALA A 99 -28.16 8.79 -13.08
CA ALA A 99 -29.58 8.68 -12.75
C ALA A 99 -29.93 7.21 -12.50
N ASP A 100 -30.17 6.44 -13.55
CA ASP A 100 -30.67 5.07 -13.43
C ASP A 100 -29.56 4.01 -13.62
N GLN A 101 -28.47 4.36 -14.30
CA GLN A 101 -27.38 3.44 -14.59
C GLN A 101 -26.04 4.16 -14.53
N VAL A 102 -25.02 3.44 -14.06
CA VAL A 102 -23.62 3.85 -14.17
C VAL A 102 -22.80 2.75 -14.83
N THR A 103 -21.88 3.15 -15.70
CA THR A 103 -20.82 2.30 -16.22
C THR A 103 -19.58 2.46 -15.35
N ILE A 104 -19.07 1.35 -14.85
CA ILE A 104 -17.84 1.27 -14.07
C ILE A 104 -16.75 0.71 -14.98
N GLU A 105 -15.67 1.44 -15.18
CA GLU A 105 -14.49 1.01 -15.94
C GLU A 105 -13.25 0.98 -15.05
N TRP A 106 -12.39 -0.01 -15.24
CA TRP A 106 -11.14 -0.13 -14.51
C TRP A 106 -10.07 -0.85 -15.34
N LYS A 107 -8.81 -0.51 -15.10
CA LYS A 107 -7.63 -1.26 -15.51
C LYS A 107 -7.30 -2.26 -14.41
N GLY A 108 -7.64 -3.53 -14.60
CA GLY A 108 -7.31 -4.54 -13.62
C GLY A 108 -7.66 -5.97 -14.00
N MET A 109 -7.02 -6.86 -13.25
CA MET A 109 -7.04 -8.32 -13.12
C MET A 109 -8.26 -9.09 -13.68
N PRO A 110 -8.11 -10.41 -13.96
CA PRO A 110 -9.17 -11.25 -14.49
C PRO A 110 -10.43 -11.35 -13.61
N GLN A 111 -10.37 -10.98 -12.32
CA GLN A 111 -11.56 -10.85 -11.46
C GLN A 111 -11.28 -9.89 -10.29
N SER A 112 -12.10 -8.85 -10.14
CA SER A 112 -12.04 -7.88 -9.03
C SER A 112 -13.35 -7.87 -8.23
N GLN A 113 -13.24 -7.67 -6.92
CA GLN A 113 -14.35 -7.52 -5.99
C GLN A 113 -14.68 -6.03 -5.82
N PHE A 114 -15.96 -5.71 -5.92
CA PHE A 114 -16.49 -4.37 -5.71
C PHE A 114 -17.43 -4.35 -4.52
N GLU A 115 -17.39 -3.26 -3.76
CA GLU A 115 -18.30 -2.97 -2.66
C GLU A 115 -18.74 -1.52 -2.79
N VAL A 116 -20.04 -1.27 -2.61
CA VAL A 116 -20.60 0.08 -2.69
C VAL A 116 -21.24 0.44 -1.37
N TYR A 117 -20.86 1.58 -0.84
CA TYR A 117 -21.32 2.11 0.44
C TYR A 117 -22.04 3.44 0.26
N ASP A 118 -23.00 3.72 1.13
CA ASP A 118 -23.59 5.05 1.24
C ASP A 118 -22.78 5.97 2.18
N LEU A 119 -23.27 7.20 2.38
CA LEU A 119 -22.63 8.20 3.27
C LEU A 119 -22.57 7.79 4.75
N LEU A 120 -23.41 6.85 5.19
CA LEU A 120 -23.41 6.33 6.55
C LEU A 120 -22.48 5.10 6.68
N GLY A 121 -21.80 4.70 5.60
CA GLY A 121 -20.96 3.52 5.56
C GLY A 121 -21.74 2.20 5.47
N ARG A 122 -23.04 2.23 5.17
CA ARG A 122 -23.84 1.01 5.01
C ARG A 122 -23.55 0.40 3.64
N LEU A 123 -23.33 -0.91 3.60
CA LEU A 123 -23.13 -1.65 2.35
C LEU A 123 -24.44 -1.69 1.55
N VAL A 124 -24.43 -1.10 0.37
CA VAL A 124 -25.56 -1.03 -0.56
C VAL A 124 -25.58 -2.24 -1.47
N THR A 125 -24.42 -2.59 -2.04
CA THR A 125 -24.25 -3.78 -2.87
C THR A 125 -22.79 -4.23 -2.91
N SER A 126 -22.57 -5.48 -3.28
CA SER A 126 -21.24 -6.01 -3.58
C SER A 126 -21.33 -6.98 -4.75
N PHE A 127 -20.29 -7.01 -5.59
CA PHE A 127 -20.24 -7.89 -6.75
C PHE A 127 -18.82 -8.17 -7.20
N LYS A 128 -18.61 -9.29 -7.90
CA LYS A 128 -17.37 -9.57 -8.61
C LYS A 128 -17.55 -9.23 -10.09
N ALA A 129 -16.54 -8.63 -10.70
CA ALA A 129 -16.55 -8.34 -12.12
C ALA A 129 -15.17 -8.58 -12.75
N SER A 130 -15.19 -8.87 -14.04
CA SER A 130 -14.01 -9.13 -14.87
C SER A 130 -14.13 -8.37 -16.19
N GLY A 131 -13.02 -8.25 -16.94
CA GLY A 131 -13.03 -7.65 -18.27
C GLY A 131 -13.02 -6.12 -18.32
N GLY A 132 -12.74 -5.45 -17.19
CA GLY A 132 -12.47 -4.00 -17.14
C GLY A 132 -13.69 -3.08 -17.30
N ARG A 133 -14.90 -3.64 -17.42
CA ARG A 133 -16.15 -2.86 -17.49
C ARG A 133 -17.33 -3.59 -16.84
N LYS A 134 -18.19 -2.85 -16.14
CA LYS A 134 -19.44 -3.34 -15.58
C LYS A 134 -20.53 -2.27 -15.66
N TYR A 135 -21.71 -2.66 -16.13
CA TYR A 135 -22.93 -1.86 -16.04
C TYR A 135 -23.63 -2.16 -14.72
N LEU A 136 -23.95 -1.11 -13.97
CA LEU A 136 -24.63 -1.19 -12.69
C LEU A 136 -25.93 -0.41 -12.75
N ASP A 137 -27.04 -1.09 -12.46
CA ASP A 137 -28.35 -0.47 -12.27
C ASP A 137 -28.39 0.20 -10.90
N THR A 138 -28.70 1.49 -10.93
CA THR A 138 -28.79 2.39 -9.77
C THR A 138 -30.18 2.99 -9.65
N SER A 139 -31.17 2.52 -10.44
CA SER A 139 -32.55 3.05 -10.47
C SER A 139 -33.25 3.00 -9.11
N ALA A 140 -32.94 2.00 -8.29
CA ALA A 140 -33.50 1.84 -6.95
C ALA A 140 -32.74 2.61 -5.86
N TRP A 141 -31.63 3.28 -6.19
CA TRP A 141 -30.79 3.95 -5.20
C TRP A 141 -31.32 5.35 -4.88
N GLU A 142 -31.17 5.77 -3.63
CA GLU A 142 -31.54 7.11 -3.21
C GLU A 142 -30.60 8.16 -3.82
N GLN A 143 -31.08 9.40 -3.94
CA GLN A 143 -30.23 10.50 -4.40
C GLN A 143 -29.17 10.80 -3.35
N GLY A 144 -27.92 10.91 -3.77
CA GLY A 144 -26.83 11.15 -2.84
C GLY A 144 -25.47 10.70 -3.34
N MET A 145 -24.54 10.64 -2.39
CA MET A 145 -23.16 10.23 -2.63
C MET A 145 -22.96 8.80 -2.18
N TYR A 146 -22.22 8.05 -3.00
CA TYR A 146 -21.83 6.67 -2.75
C TYR A 146 -20.32 6.53 -2.91
N PHE A 147 -19.74 5.57 -2.18
CA PHE A 147 -18.34 5.19 -2.29
C PHE A 147 -18.25 3.79 -2.86
N VAL A 148 -17.56 3.66 -4.00
CA VAL A 148 -17.30 2.37 -4.64
C VAL A 148 -15.85 2.01 -4.35
N ARG A 149 -15.66 0.88 -3.67
CA ARG A 149 -14.37 0.28 -3.32
C ARG A 149 -14.09 -0.92 -4.21
N ILE A 150 -12.86 -1.02 -4.73
CA ILE A 150 -12.37 -2.16 -5.50
C ILE A 150 -11.23 -2.86 -4.75
N ASP A 151 -11.36 -4.19 -4.57
CA ASP A 151 -10.40 -5.10 -3.91
C ASP A 151 -9.88 -4.63 -2.54
N GLY A 152 -10.62 -3.78 -1.84
CA GLY A 152 -10.17 -3.16 -0.58
C GLY A 152 -9.09 -2.09 -0.74
N LYS A 153 -8.67 -1.76 -1.96
CA LYS A 153 -7.47 -0.97 -2.27
C LYS A 153 -7.75 0.44 -2.78
N GLU A 154 -8.63 0.58 -3.78
CA GLU A 154 -8.99 1.90 -4.34
C GLU A 154 -10.46 2.22 -4.04
N VAL A 155 -10.73 3.48 -3.68
CA VAL A 155 -12.09 3.99 -3.43
C VAL A 155 -12.33 5.23 -4.29
N ARG A 156 -13.48 5.29 -4.94
CA ARG A 156 -13.94 6.47 -5.70
C ARG A 156 -15.37 6.85 -5.35
N LYS A 157 -15.66 8.14 -5.51
CA LYS A 157 -16.98 8.71 -5.29
C LYS A 157 -17.87 8.57 -6.52
N LEU A 158 -19.09 8.08 -6.32
CA LEU A 158 -20.19 8.08 -7.29
C LEU A 158 -21.32 8.99 -6.79
N MET A 159 -21.83 9.87 -7.65
CA MET A 159 -23.00 10.69 -7.35
C MET A 159 -24.23 10.11 -8.04
N ILE A 160 -25.32 9.94 -7.32
CA ILE A 160 -26.65 9.63 -7.86
C ILE A 160 -27.51 10.88 -7.81
N GLN A 161 -28.04 11.30 -8.96
CA GLN A 161 -28.92 12.46 -9.10
C GLN A 161 -30.08 12.11 -10.04
N ARG A 162 -31.32 12.32 -9.60
CA ARG A 162 -32.51 12.14 -10.44
C ARG A 162 -32.82 13.46 -11.17
N PRO A 163 -33.34 13.40 -12.41
CA PRO A 163 -33.91 14.58 -13.05
C PRO A 163 -35.11 15.13 -12.29
#